data_AF-A0A6G2DAF4-F1
#
_entry.id   AF-A0A6G2DAF4-F1
#
_cell.length_a   1.000
_cell.length_b   1.000
_cell.length_c   1.000
_cell.angle_alpha   90.00
_cell.angle_beta   90.00
_cell.angle_gamma   90.00
#
_symmetry.space_group_name_H-M   'P 1'
#
loop_
_entity.id
_entity.type
_entity.pdbx_description
1 polymer ?
#
loop_
_entity_poly.entity_id
_entity_poly.type
_entity_poly.pdbx_seq_one_letter_code
_entity_poly.pdbx_strand_id
1 'polypeptide(L)' 'AHPDAFLREIAAHFDCAVPSVWAALKQIKVTLKKDDDL' A
#
# COMPACT_ATOMS: atom_id res chain seq x y z
N ALA A 1 9.29 11.15 -0.11
CA ALA A 1 8.05 10.69 -0.76
C ALA A 1 7.23 9.93 0.28
N HIS A 2 5.94 10.25 0.43
CA HIS A 2 5.07 9.71 1.48
C HIS A 2 4.41 8.41 1.00
N PRO A 3 4.74 7.24 1.58
CA PRO A 3 4.16 5.96 1.17
C PRO A 3 2.65 5.87 1.41
N ASP A 4 2.10 6.76 2.25
CA ASP A 4 0.66 6.85 2.47
C ASP A 4 -0.11 7.49 1.31
N ALA A 5 0.55 8.26 0.43
CA ALA A 5 -0.11 8.84 -0.74
C ALA A 5 -0.59 7.76 -1.73
N PHE A 6 0.23 6.74 -1.96
CA PHE A 6 -0.11 5.59 -2.80
C PHE A 6 -1.25 4.75 -2.21
N LEU A 7 -1.22 4.51 -0.89
CA LEU A 7 -2.29 3.78 -0.22
C LEU A 7 -3.63 4.53 -0.26
N ARG A 8 -3.59 5.86 -0.14
CA ARG A 8 -4.77 6.73 -0.23
C ARG A 8 -5.36 6.77 -1.63
N GLU A 9 -4.52 6.76 -2.66
CA GLU A 9 -4.97 6.72 -4.05
C GLU A 9 -5.72 5.41 -4.36
N ILE A 10 -5.17 4.27 -3.95
CA ILE A 10 -5.84 2.97 -4.09
C ILE A 10 -7.13 2.94 -3.27
N ALA A 11 -7.10 3.43 -2.03
CA ALA A 11 -8.27 3.51 -1.17
C ALA A 11 -9.41 4.31 -1.82
N ALA A 12 -9.10 5.46 -2.40
CA ALA A 12 -10.08 6.30 -3.11
C ALA A 12 -10.58 5.66 -4.40
N HIS A 13 -9.72 4.93 -5.13
CA HIS A 13 -10.10 4.27 -6.37
C HIS A 13 -11.11 3.13 -6.16
N PHE A 14 -10.96 2.38 -5.07
CA PHE A 14 -11.80 1.23 -4.74
C PHE A 14 -12.90 1.53 -3.70
N ASP A 15 -13.05 2.80 -3.29
CA ASP A 15 -13.94 3.22 -2.20
C ASP A 15 -13.77 2.38 -0.93
N CYS A 16 -12.52 2.09 -0.57
CA CYS A 16 -12.18 1.22 0.55
C CYS A 16 -11.23 1.93 1.54
N ALA A 17 -11.21 1.46 2.78
CA ALA A 17 -10.35 2.07 3.80
C ALA A 17 -8.87 1.74 3.56
N VAL A 18 -7.97 2.69 3.84
CA VAL A 18 -6.51 2.50 3.80
C VAL A 18 -6.02 1.23 4.55
N PRO A 19 -6.58 0.86 5.73
CA PRO A 19 -6.24 -0.40 6.38
C PRO A 19 -6.58 -1.64 5.56
N SER A 20 -7.66 -1.59 4.77
CA SER A 20 -8.06 -2.69 3.87
C SER A 20 -7.07 -2.86 2.73
N VAL A 21 -6.58 -1.74 2.16
CA VAL A 21 -5.52 -1.75 1.15
C VAL A 21 -4.24 -2.36 1.72
N TRP A 22 -3.83 -1.94 2.92
CA TRP A 22 -2.65 -2.49 3.60
C TRP A 22 -2.78 -3.99 3.89
N ALA A 23 -3.96 -4.43 4.36
CA ALA A 23 -4.23 -5.85 4.59
C ALA A 23 -4.19 -6.66 3.29
N ALA A 24 -4.76 -6.14 2.21
CA ALA A 24 -4.73 -6.78 0.90
C ALA A 24 -3.30 -6.92 0.38
N LEU A 25 -2.50 -5.83 0.41
CA LEU A 25 -1.08 -5.84 0.02
C LEU A 25 -0.27 -6.88 0.82
N LYS A 26 -0.57 -7.04 2.11
CA LYS A 26 0.04 -8.04 2.97
C LYS A 26 -0.40 -9.47 2.62
N GLN A 27 -1.67 -9.68 2.28
CA GLN A 27 -2.19 -10.99 1.88
C GLN A 27 -1.63 -11.47 0.54
N ILE A 28 -1.47 -10.58 -0.43
CA ILE A 28 -0.91 -10.90 -1.75
C ILE A 28 0.61 -11.06 -1.73
N LYS A 29 1.26 -11.02 -0.55
CA LYS A 29 2.71 -11.03 -0.38
C LYS A 29 3.42 -10.08 -1.34
N VAL A 30 2.81 -8.92 -1.62
CA VAL A 30 3.55 -7.76 -2.12
C VAL A 30 4.34 -7.26 -0.92
N THR A 31 5.39 -8.01 -0.59
CA THR A 31 6.42 -7.54 0.31
C THR A 31 6.95 -6.29 -0.37
N LEU A 32 6.68 -5.13 0.24
CA LEU A 32 7.46 -3.92 0.01
C LEU A 32 8.92 -4.38 0.13
N LYS A 33 9.59 -4.65 -1.00
CA LYS A 33 11.02 -4.86 -0.97
C LYS A 33 11.53 -3.55 -0.42
N LYS A 34 12.10 -3.57 0.79
CA LYS A 34 12.96 -2.46 1.18
C LYS A 34 14.00 -2.46 0.08
N ASP A 35 13.93 -1.49 -0.83
CA ASP A 35 15.12 -1.07 -1.54
C ASP A 35 16.04 -0.51 -0.46
N ASP A 36 16.74 -1.45 0.19
CA ASP A 36 17.97 -1.26 0.91
C ASP A 36 19.04 -1.28 -0.19
N ASP A 37 19.01 -0.29 -1.07
CA ASP A 37 20.11 -0.02 -1.99
C ASP A 37 20.13 1.48 -2.32
N LEU A 38 21.10 2.13 -1.67
CA LEU A 38 21.64 3.49 -1.81
C LEU A 38 21.07 4.61 -0.93
#